data_AF-A0A2K3KRK8-F1
#
_entry.id   AF-A0A2K3KRK8-F1
#
_cell.length_a   1.000
_cell.length_b   1.000
_cell.length_c   1.000
_cell.angle_alpha   90.00
_cell.angle_beta   90.00
_cell.angle_gamma   90.00
#
_symmetry.space_group_name_H-M   'P 1'
#
loop_
_entity.id
_entity.type
_entity.pdbx_description
1 polymer ?
#
loop_
_entity_poly.entity_id
_entity_poly.type
_entity_poly.pdbx_seq_one_letter_code
_entity_poly.pdbx_strand_id
1 'polypeptide(L)' 'MVTKGIVLGHKISSKGIEVDKAKVEVIEKLPPPINVKGIRSFLGHAGFYRRFIK' A
#
# COMPACT_ATOMS: atom_id res chain seq x y z
N MET A 1 14.43 23.28 -2.74
CA MET A 1 14.37 21.82 -2.50
C MET A 1 12.99 21.48 -1.94
N VAL A 2 12.34 20.44 -2.45
CA VAL A 2 11.01 20.02 -1.96
C VAL A 2 11.19 19.33 -0.60
N THR A 3 10.55 19.85 0.44
CA THR A 3 10.64 19.31 1.81
C THR A 3 9.63 18.18 2.06
N LYS A 4 8.50 18.20 1.35
CA LYS A 4 7.46 17.16 1.33
C LYS A 4 6.77 17.12 -0.04
N GLY A 5 6.40 15.94 -0.54
CA GLY A 5 5.70 15.80 -1.81
C GLY A 5 5.04 14.43 -1.97
N ILE A 6 4.20 14.26 -2.99
CA ILE A 6 3.58 12.98 -3.35
C ILE A 6 4.17 12.50 -4.68
N VAL A 7 4.73 11.29 -4.70
CA VAL A 7 5.28 10.66 -5.90
C VAL A 7 4.81 9.22 -5.96
N LEU A 8 4.20 8.81 -7.08
CA LEU A 8 3.65 7.46 -7.28
C LEU A 8 2.69 7.01 -6.15
N GLY A 9 1.97 7.95 -5.53
CA GLY A 9 1.06 7.68 -4.41
C GLY A 9 1.75 7.51 -3.05
N HIS A 10 3.05 7.79 -2.97
CA HIS A 10 3.81 7.82 -1.72
C HIS A 10 4.09 9.25 -1.27
N LYS A 11 3.93 9.49 0.02
CA LYS A 11 4.30 10.74 0.66
C LYS A 11 5.79 10.69 1.02
N ILE A 12 6.58 11.55 0.38
CA ILE A 12 8.01 11.68 0.62
C ILE A 12 8.22 12.84 1.58
N SER A 13 9.04 12.63 2.61
CA SER A 13 9.50 13.67 3.53
C SER A 13 10.95 13.42 3.96
N SER A 14 11.54 14.35 4.71
CA SER A 14 12.86 14.15 5.32
C SER A 14 12.93 12.95 6.28
N LYS A 15 11.80 12.45 6.77
CA LYS A 15 11.71 11.24 7.61
C LYS A 15 11.69 9.93 6.80
N GLY A 16 11.61 10.02 5.48
CA GLY A 16 11.55 8.88 4.57
C GLY A 16 10.28 8.83 3.72
N ILE A 17 9.99 7.63 3.22
CA ILE A 17 8.83 7.33 2.36
C ILE A 17 7.72 6.75 3.23
N GLU A 18 6.55 7.39 3.21
CA GLU A 18 5.34 6.88 3.82
C GLU A 18 4.33 6.56 2.71
N VAL A 19 3.69 5.40 2.78
CA VAL A 19 2.50 5.14 1.96
C VAL A 19 1.32 5.89 2.58
N ASP A 20 0.42 6.38 1.73
CA ASP A 20 -0.89 6.81 2.20
C ASP A 20 -1.58 5.68 2.99
N LYS A 21 -1.77 5.89 4.30
CA LYS A 21 -2.39 4.90 5.20
C LYS A 21 -3.77 4.46 4.71
N ALA A 22 -4.49 5.33 4.00
CA ALA A 22 -5.78 4.99 3.41
C ALA A 22 -5.68 3.78 2.45
N LYS A 23 -4.55 3.60 1.75
CA LYS A 23 -4.34 2.45 0.86
C LYS A 23 -4.13 1.15 1.62
N VAL A 24 -3.47 1.20 2.79
CA VAL A 24 -3.27 0.03 3.65
C VAL A 24 -4.59 -0.39 4.30
N GLU A 25 -5.35 0.57 4.84
CA GLU A 25 -6.66 0.31 5.45
C GLU A 25 -7.66 -0.32 4.47
N VAL A 26 -7.62 0.07 3.19
CA VAL A 26 -8.47 -0.55 2.16
C VAL A 26 -8.10 -2.02 1.96
N ILE A 27 -6.81 -2.37 1.97
CA ILE A 27 -6.34 -3.76 1.83
C ILE A 27 -6.72 -4.58 3.06
N GLU A 28 -6.62 -4.01 4.26
CA GLU A 28 -7.04 -4.67 5.51
C GLU A 28 -8.54 -4.97 5.55
N LYS A 29 -9.37 -4.11 4.93
CA LYS A 29 -10.82 -4.25 4.88
C LYS A 29 -11.33 -5.03 3.66
N LEU A 30 -10.45 -5.53 2.79
CA LEU A 30 -10.87 -6.31 1.62
C LEU A 30 -11.56 -7.61 2.07
N PRO A 31 -12.65 -8.01 1.41
CA PRO A 31 -13.27 -9.29 1.69
C PRO A 31 -12.32 -10.43 1.31
N PRO A 32 -12.42 -11.60 1.98
CA PRO A 32 -11.62 -12.76 1.63
C PRO A 32 -11.81 -13.15 0.16
N PRO A 33 -10.72 -13.40 -0.59
CA PRO A 33 -10.84 -13.81 -1.99
C PRO A 33 -11.46 -15.21 -2.10
N ILE A 34 -12.44 -15.34 -2.99
CA ILE A 34 -13.21 -16.58 -3.18
C ILE A 34 -12.67 -17.51 -4.28
N ASN A 35 -11.67 -17.08 -5.05
CA ASN A 35 -11.10 -17.86 -6.15
C ASN A 35 -9.59 -17.61 -6.31
N VAL A 36 -8.94 -18.50 -7.07
CA VAL A 36 -7.48 -18.48 -7.27
C VAL A 36 -7.01 -17.16 -7.91
N LYS A 37 -7.79 -16.59 -8.85
CA LYS A 37 -7.48 -15.30 -9.48
C LYS A 37 -7.48 -14.17 -8.45
N GLY A 38 -8.47 -14.16 -7.54
CA GLY A 38 -8.59 -13.22 -6.44
C GLY A 38 -7.43 -13.33 -5.46
N ILE A 39 -7.03 -14.55 -5.09
CA ILE A 39 -5.87 -14.79 -4.22
C ILE A 39 -4.60 -14.22 -4.85
N ARG A 40 -4.33 -14.52 -6.13
CA ARG A 40 -3.13 -14.00 -6.83
C ARG A 40 -3.14 -12.47 -6.92
N SER A 41 -4.29 -11.87 -7.23
CA SER A 41 -4.44 -10.42 -7.29
C SER A 41 -4.21 -9.76 -5.93
N PHE A 42 -4.79 -10.33 -4.87
CA PHE A 42 -4.63 -9.86 -3.49
C PHE A 42 -3.16 -9.93 -3.06
N LEU A 43 -2.49 -11.06 -3.27
CA LEU A 43 -1.08 -11.24 -2.93
C LEU A 43 -0.17 -10.28 -3.70
N GLY A 44 -0.47 -9.99 -4.97
CA GLY A 44 0.25 -8.97 -5.74
C GLY A 44 0.13 -7.57 -5.13
N HIS A 45 -1.08 -7.18 -4.71
CA HIS A 45 -1.31 -5.90 -4.04
C HIS A 45 -0.66 -5.85 -2.65
N ALA A 46 -0.89 -6.86 -1.81
CA ALA A 46 -0.30 -6.95 -0.48
C ALA A 46 1.24 -6.96 -0.55
N GLY A 47 1.82 -7.61 -1.56
CA GLY A 47 3.26 -7.62 -1.82
C GLY A 47 3.86 -6.23 -2.05
N PHE A 48 3.18 -5.37 -2.81
CA PHE A 48 3.63 -3.99 -3.06
C PHE A 48 3.69 -3.16 -1.77
N TYR A 49 2.73 -3.36 -0.86
CA TYR A 49 2.64 -2.64 0.41
C TYR A 49 3.29 -3.37 1.61
N ARG A 50 3.91 -4.54 1.41
CA ARG A 50 4.43 -5.40 2.49
C ARG A 50 5.33 -4.68 3.51
N ARG A 51 6.13 -3.70 3.08
CA ARG A 51 7.03 -2.92 3.96
C ARG A 51 6.29 -1.98 4.93
N PHE A 52 5.01 -1.75 4.70
CA PHE A 52 4.19 -0.77 5.40
C PHE A 52 3.03 -1.41 6.16
N ILE A 53 2.83 -2.72 6.01
CA ILE A 53 1.93 -3.55 6.82
C ILE A 53 2.70 -3.93 8.10
N LYS A 54 2.10 -3.71 9.28
CA LYS A 54 2.69 -4.06 10.59
C LYS A 54 2.35 -5.49 11.00
#